data_AF-A0A5M8PZ88-F1
#
_entry.id   AF-A0A5M8PZ88-F1
#
_cell.length_a   1.000
_cell.length_b   1.000
_cell.length_c   1.000
_cell.angle_alpha   90.00
_cell.angle_beta   90.00
_cell.angle_gamma   90.00
#
_symmetry.space_group_name_H-M   'P 1'
#
loop_
_entity.id
_entity.type
_entity.pdbx_description
1 polymer ?
#
loop_
_entity_poly.entity_id
_entity_poly.type
_entity_poly.pdbx_seq_one_letter_code
_entity_poly.pdbx_strand_id
1 'polypeptide(L)'
;MANTISPERWKGLLHPFGHGYQGYLPIEAAGSLLSHRAASRPGDDIVIWSLLSGKKVFYNAKDFWRGQEGSTLYTGFLMSSAARLKVRGLRWAPSSPFAQLSSPSDISGEVHRYRAFESTFTKLGTIMKNGFMAEWLLCEIDGLGKSLTNFRRRTPRLNHGDGTNLKRIKVEYLRSYRRGALLQPVHDPINDTSGGPAPYRGDIRGTLLAVCASNDHGKNGWRWKGVYEWDMAEPLPRFSQAKEILLV
;
A
#
# COMPACT_ATOMS: atom_id res chain seq x y z
N MET A 1 53.22 -9.71 9.77
CA MET A 1 52.62 -10.27 8.54
C MET A 1 51.15 -9.90 8.55
N ALA A 2 50.76 -8.86 7.80
CA ALA A 2 49.38 -8.40 7.71
C ALA A 2 48.80 -8.86 6.37
N ASN A 3 47.81 -9.74 6.42
CA ASN A 3 47.08 -10.20 5.23
C ASN A 3 46.12 -9.09 4.77
N THR A 4 46.54 -8.32 3.76
CA THR A 4 45.64 -7.45 2.98
C THR A 4 44.70 -8.31 2.15
N ILE A 5 43.43 -8.33 2.53
CA ILE A 5 42.36 -8.99 1.77
C ILE A 5 42.01 -8.08 0.58
N SER A 6 42.16 -8.62 -0.63
CA SER A 6 41.88 -7.94 -1.89
C SER A 6 40.38 -7.56 -2.03
N PRO A 7 40.04 -6.34 -2.52
CA PRO A 7 38.67 -5.88 -2.74
C PRO A 7 37.85 -6.71 -3.74
N GLU A 8 38.50 -7.59 -4.49
CA GLU A 8 37.89 -8.39 -5.57
C GLU A 8 36.92 -9.48 -5.06
N ARG A 9 36.99 -9.85 -3.78
CA ARG A 9 36.19 -10.95 -3.22
C ARG A 9 34.71 -10.62 -2.97
N TRP A 10 34.33 -9.34 -3.06
CA TRP A 10 32.93 -8.89 -2.87
C TRP A 10 32.14 -8.78 -4.18
N LYS A 11 32.77 -8.93 -5.34
CA LYS A 11 32.10 -8.79 -6.65
C LYS A 11 31.08 -9.89 -6.96
N GLY A 12 31.09 -11.01 -6.23
CA GLY A 12 30.20 -12.14 -6.47
C GLY A 12 28.86 -12.13 -5.72
N LEU A 13 28.60 -11.18 -4.82
CA LEU A 13 27.44 -11.21 -3.90
C LEU A 13 26.46 -10.04 -4.07
N LEU A 14 26.68 -9.14 -5.04
CA LEU A 14 25.89 -7.90 -5.21
C LEU A 14 25.30 -7.70 -6.63
N HIS A 15 25.19 -8.77 -7.43
CA HIS A 15 24.50 -8.69 -8.73
C HIS A 15 23.11 -9.32 -8.64
N PRO A 16 22.07 -8.46 -8.57
CA PRO A 16 21.31 -8.20 -9.80
C PRO A 16 21.16 -6.72 -10.16
N PHE A 17 21.86 -5.79 -9.48
CA PHE A 17 21.79 -4.38 -9.85
C PHE A 17 22.87 -4.04 -10.88
N GLY A 18 22.53 -4.25 -12.16
CA GLY A 18 23.29 -3.71 -13.28
C GLY A 18 23.15 -2.18 -13.34
N HIS A 19 24.28 -1.52 -13.60
CA HIS A 19 24.53 -0.08 -13.74
C HIS A 19 24.93 0.67 -12.46
N GLY A 20 26.03 1.41 -12.59
CA GLY A 20 26.82 1.99 -11.50
C GLY A 20 26.02 2.84 -10.52
N TYR A 21 26.49 2.85 -9.27
CA TYR A 21 25.95 3.62 -8.16
C TYR A 21 25.81 5.12 -8.49
N GLN A 22 24.71 5.48 -9.15
CA GLN A 22 24.12 6.79 -8.96
C GLN A 22 23.64 6.79 -7.51
N GLY A 23 24.13 7.72 -6.69
CA GLY A 23 23.84 7.81 -5.25
C GLY A 23 22.39 8.14 -4.88
N TYR A 24 21.41 7.61 -5.63
CA TYR A 24 19.99 7.69 -5.37
C TYR A 24 19.51 6.40 -4.72
N LEU A 25 18.49 6.54 -3.88
CA LEU A 25 17.80 5.44 -3.24
C LEU A 25 16.59 5.01 -4.09
N PRO A 26 16.17 3.74 -4.05
CA PRO A 26 14.84 3.36 -4.52
C PRO A 26 13.75 4.24 -3.89
N ILE A 27 12.66 4.47 -4.62
CA ILE A 27 11.56 5.35 -4.18
C ILE A 27 11.04 4.92 -2.80
N GLU A 28 10.92 3.61 -2.58
CA GLU A 28 10.41 3.00 -1.37
C GLU A 28 11.39 3.14 -0.20
N ALA A 29 12.69 3.03 -0.46
CA ALA A 29 13.74 3.24 0.54
C ALA A 29 13.78 4.72 0.97
N ALA A 30 13.75 5.65 0.01
CA ALA A 30 13.66 7.07 0.29
C ALA A 30 12.38 7.44 1.07
N GLY A 31 11.24 6.90 0.64
CA GLY A 31 9.94 7.12 1.31
C GLY A 31 9.91 6.54 2.72
N SER A 32 10.48 5.34 2.91
CA SER A 32 10.65 4.68 4.21
C SER A 32 11.47 5.56 5.16
N LEU A 33 12.65 6.01 4.75
CA LEU A 33 13.51 6.89 5.54
C LEU A 33 12.80 8.19 5.94
N LEU A 34 12.15 8.84 4.97
CA LEU A 34 11.42 10.08 5.23
C LEU A 34 10.23 9.85 6.16
N SER A 35 9.57 8.69 6.14
CA SER A 35 8.46 8.40 7.06
C SER A 35 8.83 8.50 8.56
N HIS A 36 10.12 8.44 8.89
CA HIS A 36 10.65 8.61 10.24
C HIS A 36 10.93 10.08 10.62
N ARG A 37 11.08 10.99 9.66
CA ARG A 37 11.49 12.37 9.92
C ARG A 37 10.73 13.38 9.06
N ALA A 38 9.79 14.08 9.69
CA ALA A 38 9.08 15.21 9.08
C ALA A 38 10.04 16.26 8.51
N ALA A 39 9.75 16.74 7.30
CA ALA A 39 10.40 17.95 6.78
C ALA A 39 9.94 19.15 7.59
N SER A 40 10.84 20.12 7.81
CA SER A 40 10.54 21.29 8.64
C SER A 40 9.47 22.21 8.03
N ARG A 41 9.26 22.13 6.70
CA ARG A 41 8.29 22.96 5.98
C ARG A 41 7.32 22.09 5.16
N PRO A 42 6.04 22.47 5.07
CA PRO A 42 5.08 21.79 4.21
C PRO A 42 5.54 21.81 2.74
N GLY A 43 5.50 20.65 2.07
CA GLY A 43 5.86 20.51 0.65
C GLY A 43 7.34 20.20 0.39
N ASP A 44 8.24 20.50 1.33
CA ASP A 44 9.66 20.13 1.22
C ASP A 44 9.86 18.61 1.21
N ASP A 45 8.92 17.87 1.79
CA ASP A 45 8.94 16.41 1.82
C ASP A 45 8.94 15.76 0.44
N ILE A 46 8.19 16.31 -0.52
CA ILE A 46 8.22 15.83 -1.90
C ILE A 46 9.51 16.24 -2.62
N VAL A 47 10.03 17.43 -2.34
CA VAL A 47 11.30 17.90 -2.92
C VAL A 47 12.44 17.00 -2.44
N ILE A 48 12.53 16.74 -1.14
CA ILE A 48 13.54 15.87 -0.54
C ILE A 48 13.35 14.43 -1.05
N TRP A 49 12.11 13.93 -1.13
CA TRP A 49 11.86 12.59 -1.68
C TRP A 49 12.37 12.47 -3.12
N SER A 50 12.07 13.46 -3.96
CA SER A 50 12.54 13.51 -5.35
C SER A 50 14.05 13.53 -5.46
N LEU A 51 14.73 14.31 -4.61
CA LEU A 51 16.19 14.42 -4.57
C LEU A 51 16.85 13.11 -4.13
N LEU A 52 16.25 12.40 -3.18
CA LEU A 52 16.74 11.11 -2.71
C LEU A 52 16.51 10.01 -3.75
N SER A 53 15.39 10.04 -4.47
CA SER A 53 14.99 8.95 -5.35
C SER A 53 15.38 9.12 -6.82
N GLY A 54 15.93 10.26 -7.22
CA GLY A 54 16.34 10.44 -8.61
C GLY A 54 16.84 11.83 -8.98
N LYS A 55 16.96 12.04 -10.30
CA LYS A 55 17.57 13.24 -10.89
C LYS A 55 16.60 14.41 -11.04
N LYS A 56 15.31 14.14 -11.26
CA LYS A 56 14.30 15.17 -11.48
C LYS A 56 13.64 15.54 -10.17
N VAL A 57 13.70 16.83 -9.83
CA VAL A 57 13.03 17.38 -8.65
C VAL A 57 11.57 17.67 -8.96
N PHE A 58 10.68 17.27 -8.07
CA PHE A 58 9.26 17.59 -8.12
C PHE A 58 8.86 18.37 -6.88
N TYR A 59 7.87 19.26 -7.04
CA TYR A 59 7.41 20.16 -5.98
C TYR A 59 6.02 19.77 -5.44
N ASN A 60 5.39 18.75 -6.04
CA ASN A 60 4.11 18.23 -5.56
C ASN A 60 4.00 16.73 -5.87
N ALA A 61 3.27 16.01 -5.03
CA ALA A 61 3.16 14.55 -5.13
C ALA A 61 2.50 14.07 -6.42
N LYS A 62 1.57 14.86 -6.99
CA LYS A 62 0.92 14.49 -8.25
C LYS A 62 1.96 14.40 -9.37
N ASP A 63 2.79 15.43 -9.53
CA ASP A 63 3.79 15.46 -10.59
C ASP A 63 4.93 14.48 -10.31
N PHE A 64 5.29 14.30 -9.04
CA PHE A 64 6.22 13.25 -8.62
C PHE A 64 5.77 11.88 -9.15
N TRP A 65 4.55 11.44 -8.81
CA TRP A 65 4.06 10.13 -9.24
C TRP A 65 3.81 10.02 -10.75
N ARG A 66 3.40 11.10 -11.41
CA ARG A 66 3.29 11.13 -12.88
C ARG A 66 4.65 10.99 -13.55
N GLY A 67 5.69 11.52 -12.93
CA GLY A 67 7.07 11.35 -13.39
C GLY A 67 7.62 9.94 -13.25
N GLN A 68 6.94 9.07 -12.48
CA GLN A 68 7.31 7.67 -12.27
C GLN A 68 6.50 6.70 -13.16
N GLU A 69 5.74 7.20 -14.14
CA GLU A 69 5.01 6.31 -15.06
C GLU A 69 5.96 5.35 -15.77
N GLY A 70 5.64 4.05 -15.74
CA GLY A 70 6.48 2.97 -16.25
C GLY A 70 7.49 2.41 -15.26
N SER A 71 7.71 3.04 -14.10
CA SER A 71 8.55 2.48 -13.05
C SER A 71 7.80 1.43 -12.22
N THR A 72 8.54 0.65 -11.44
CA THR A 72 7.99 -0.34 -10.52
C THR A 72 8.04 0.11 -9.07
N LEU A 73 7.17 -0.47 -8.22
CA LEU A 73 7.20 -0.33 -6.77
C LEU A 73 6.85 -1.65 -6.09
N TYR A 74 7.43 -1.89 -4.92
CA TYR A 74 7.01 -2.97 -4.03
C TYR A 74 5.61 -2.73 -3.47
N THR A 75 4.73 -3.73 -3.58
CA THR A 75 3.34 -3.66 -3.06
C THR A 75 3.27 -3.38 -1.56
N GLY A 76 4.20 -3.93 -0.78
CA GLY A 76 4.26 -3.67 0.66
C GLY A 76 4.49 -2.20 1.01
N PHE A 77 5.11 -1.40 0.13
CA PHE A 77 5.36 0.02 0.39
C PHE A 77 4.04 0.80 0.52
N LEU A 78 2.99 0.34 -0.18
CA LEU A 78 1.65 0.89 -0.08
C LEU A 78 0.93 0.51 1.21
N MET A 79 1.44 -0.43 2.02
CA MET A 79 0.87 -0.81 3.31
C MET A 79 1.21 0.21 4.39
N SER A 80 0.74 1.43 4.20
CA SER A 80 0.98 2.57 5.08
C SER A 80 -0.27 3.44 5.24
N SER A 81 -0.35 4.09 6.39
CA SER A 81 -1.38 5.10 6.75
C SER A 81 -1.09 6.49 6.17
N ALA A 82 -0.06 6.63 5.32
CA ALA A 82 0.22 7.90 4.67
C ALA A 82 -0.97 8.36 3.82
N ALA A 83 -1.31 9.65 3.95
CA ALA A 83 -2.40 10.24 3.17
C ALA A 83 -2.21 9.95 1.68
N ARG A 84 -3.31 9.72 0.97
CA ARG A 84 -3.28 9.42 -0.46
C ARG A 84 -3.77 10.60 -1.27
N LEU A 85 -3.28 10.72 -2.51
CA LEU A 85 -3.76 11.74 -3.44
C LEU A 85 -5.26 11.58 -3.73
N LYS A 86 -5.94 12.70 -3.91
CA LYS A 86 -7.34 12.75 -4.37
C LYS A 86 -7.43 12.99 -5.88
N VAL A 87 -6.45 12.47 -6.63
CA VAL A 87 -6.31 12.65 -8.09
C VAL A 87 -6.64 11.33 -8.79
N ARG A 88 -7.50 11.35 -9.81
CA ARG A 88 -7.89 10.16 -10.58
C ARG A 88 -6.66 9.39 -11.09
N GLY A 89 -6.65 8.08 -10.85
CA GLY A 89 -5.58 7.16 -11.25
C GLY A 89 -4.34 7.18 -10.34
N LEU A 90 -4.33 8.05 -9.31
CA LEU A 90 -3.25 8.14 -8.33
C LEU A 90 -3.78 8.01 -6.90
N ARG A 91 -5.01 7.53 -6.68
CA ARG A 91 -5.59 7.53 -5.34
C ARG A 91 -5.07 6.41 -4.44
N TRP A 92 -4.27 5.53 -5.02
CA TRP A 92 -3.38 4.58 -4.34
C TRP A 92 -2.08 5.23 -3.84
N ALA A 93 -1.66 6.33 -4.47
CA ALA A 93 -0.33 6.90 -4.29
C ALA A 93 -0.27 7.83 -3.07
N PRO A 94 0.76 7.69 -2.20
CA PRO A 94 0.99 8.59 -1.08
C PRO A 94 1.09 10.06 -1.53
N SER A 95 0.40 10.98 -0.86
CA SER A 95 0.56 12.43 -1.08
C SER A 95 1.80 13.00 -0.38
N SER A 96 2.44 12.19 0.47
CA SER A 96 3.60 12.52 1.30
C SER A 96 4.23 11.20 1.78
N PRO A 97 5.54 11.14 2.07
CA PRO A 97 6.15 9.99 2.72
C PRO A 97 5.71 9.81 4.18
N PHE A 98 5.03 10.78 4.79
CA PHE A 98 4.61 10.69 6.19
C PHE A 98 3.31 9.91 6.39
N ALA A 99 3.35 8.98 7.34
CA ALA A 99 2.16 8.39 7.92
C ALA A 99 1.39 9.44 8.73
N GLN A 100 0.15 9.72 8.34
CA GLN A 100 -0.74 10.52 9.18
C GLN A 100 -1.27 9.66 10.32
N LEU A 101 -1.71 10.31 11.40
CA LEU A 101 -2.52 9.65 12.41
C LEU A 101 -3.78 9.10 11.71
N SER A 102 -3.95 7.77 11.69
CA SER A 102 -5.26 7.17 11.37
C SER A 102 -6.29 7.72 12.36
N SER A 103 -7.59 7.78 12.04
CA SER A 103 -8.55 8.06 13.12
C SER A 103 -8.40 6.97 14.20
N PRO A 104 -8.53 7.32 15.50
CA PRO A 104 -8.37 6.36 16.59
C PRO A 104 -9.23 5.13 16.31
N SER A 105 -8.63 3.95 16.41
CA SER A 105 -9.41 2.72 16.32
C SER A 105 -10.23 2.59 17.61
N ASP A 106 -11.53 2.33 17.48
CA ASP A 106 -12.43 2.09 18.64
C ASP A 106 -12.04 0.83 19.43
N ILE A 107 -10.98 0.08 19.03
CA ILE A 107 -10.49 -1.13 19.73
C ILE A 107 -9.51 -0.77 20.85
N SER A 108 -8.61 0.18 20.61
CA SER A 108 -7.54 0.52 21.56
C SER A 108 -7.62 1.95 22.10
N GLY A 109 -8.38 2.85 21.45
CA GLY A 109 -8.22 4.29 21.64
C GLY A 109 -6.85 4.80 21.19
N GLU A 110 -5.98 3.94 20.67
CA GLU A 110 -4.65 4.28 20.19
C GLU A 110 -4.71 4.65 18.71
N VAL A 111 -3.98 5.71 18.41
CA VAL A 111 -3.90 6.28 17.08
C VAL A 111 -2.72 5.66 16.35
N HIS A 112 -2.94 4.51 15.71
CA HIS A 112 -1.87 3.78 15.04
C HIS A 112 -1.43 4.48 13.73
N ARG A 113 -0.11 4.70 13.62
CA ARG A 113 0.56 5.21 12.42
C ARG A 113 1.36 4.07 11.78
N TYR A 114 0.80 3.45 10.75
CA TYR A 114 1.53 2.47 9.94
C TYR A 114 2.45 3.22 8.97
N ARG A 115 3.75 3.20 9.23
CA ARG A 115 4.78 3.81 8.37
C ARG A 115 4.98 2.98 7.11
N ALA A 116 5.37 3.65 6.02
CA ALA A 116 5.84 2.95 4.83
C ALA A 116 7.21 2.30 5.14
N PHE A 117 7.47 1.16 4.53
CA PHE A 117 8.75 0.47 4.58
C PHE A 117 9.16 0.10 3.16
N GLU A 118 10.46 -0.07 2.90
CA GLU A 118 10.97 -0.38 1.55
C GLU A 118 10.30 -1.62 0.94
N SER A 119 9.91 -2.57 1.80
CA SER A 119 9.12 -3.75 1.43
C SER A 119 9.75 -4.66 0.40
N THR A 120 11.09 -4.70 0.39
CA THR A 120 11.88 -5.71 -0.30
C THR A 120 11.30 -7.10 -0.03
N PHE A 121 11.16 -7.92 -1.07
CA PHE A 121 10.52 -9.25 -1.05
C PHE A 121 8.99 -9.28 -1.03
N THR A 122 8.33 -8.19 -1.44
CA THR A 122 6.93 -8.24 -1.88
C THR A 122 6.85 -8.22 -3.40
N LYS A 123 5.70 -8.58 -3.99
CA LYS A 123 5.53 -8.45 -5.44
C LYS A 123 5.72 -7.00 -5.88
N LEU A 124 6.39 -6.84 -7.02
CA LEU A 124 6.47 -5.55 -7.71
C LEU A 124 5.16 -5.29 -8.46
N GLY A 125 4.74 -4.03 -8.46
CA GLY A 125 3.75 -3.52 -9.38
C GLY A 125 4.31 -2.43 -10.26
N THR A 126 3.59 -2.12 -11.33
CA THR A 126 3.95 -1.11 -12.31
C THR A 126 3.05 0.11 -12.19
N ILE A 127 3.66 1.29 -12.20
CA ILE A 127 2.94 2.56 -12.23
C ILE A 127 2.46 2.81 -13.67
N MET A 128 1.15 2.79 -13.85
CA MET A 128 0.48 3.01 -15.14
C MET A 128 -0.09 4.43 -15.20
N LYS A 129 -0.35 4.91 -16.42
CA LYS A 129 -1.05 6.19 -16.63
C LYS A 129 -2.37 6.30 -15.87
N ASN A 130 -3.08 5.19 -15.72
CA ASN A 130 -4.42 5.13 -15.12
C ASN A 130 -4.45 4.57 -13.69
N GLY A 131 -3.33 4.11 -13.13
CA GLY A 131 -3.34 3.42 -11.85
C GLY A 131 -2.01 2.76 -11.49
N PHE A 132 -2.04 1.85 -10.53
CA PHE A 132 -0.93 0.97 -10.18
C PHE A 132 -1.38 -0.47 -10.33
N MET A 133 -0.68 -1.23 -11.18
CA MET A 133 -1.01 -2.62 -11.47
C MET A 133 -0.05 -3.54 -10.72
N ALA A 134 -0.58 -4.45 -9.91
CA ALA A 134 0.24 -5.38 -9.12
C ALA A 134 -0.52 -6.67 -8.81
N GLU A 135 0.21 -7.71 -8.44
CA GLU A 135 -0.38 -8.92 -7.86
C GLU A 135 -0.65 -8.77 -6.36
N TRP A 136 -1.84 -9.17 -5.94
CA TRP A 136 -2.29 -9.14 -4.54
C TRP A 136 -3.04 -10.42 -4.18
N LEU A 137 -2.94 -10.86 -2.93
CA LEU A 137 -3.95 -11.75 -2.36
C LEU A 137 -5.22 -10.94 -2.16
N LEU A 138 -6.36 -11.48 -2.60
CA LEU A 138 -7.63 -10.78 -2.65
C LEU A 138 -8.70 -11.50 -1.84
N CYS A 139 -9.40 -10.75 -0.98
CA CYS A 139 -10.69 -11.16 -0.43
C CYS A 139 -11.75 -10.12 -0.81
N GLU A 140 -12.70 -10.50 -1.67
CA GLU A 140 -13.82 -9.63 -2.01
C GLU A 140 -14.92 -9.69 -0.95
N ILE A 141 -15.47 -8.53 -0.63
CA ILE A 141 -16.56 -8.37 0.33
C ILE A 141 -17.65 -7.46 -0.24
N ASP A 142 -18.88 -7.64 0.24
CA ASP A 142 -19.96 -6.73 -0.09
C ASP A 142 -19.82 -5.39 0.65
N GLY A 143 -20.09 -4.30 -0.05
CA GLY A 143 -20.19 -2.98 0.56
C GLY A 143 -21.61 -2.66 1.03
N LEU A 144 -21.83 -1.42 1.50
CA LEU A 144 -23.15 -0.94 1.95
C LEU A 144 -23.87 -0.09 0.90
N GLY A 145 -23.22 0.16 -0.24
CA GLY A 145 -23.75 0.96 -1.32
C GLY A 145 -25.07 0.38 -1.81
N LYS A 146 -26.13 1.19 -1.79
CA LYS A 146 -27.46 0.76 -2.23
C LYS A 146 -27.41 0.40 -3.71
N SER A 147 -27.99 -0.74 -4.07
CA SER A 147 -28.52 -0.89 -5.43
C SER A 147 -29.49 0.27 -5.67
N LEU A 148 -29.36 0.96 -6.81
CA LEU A 148 -30.18 2.13 -7.17
C LEU A 148 -31.68 1.80 -7.25
N THR A 149 -32.08 0.55 -7.05
CA THR A 149 -33.43 0.05 -7.30
C THR A 149 -34.41 0.17 -6.13
N ASN A 150 -34.03 0.62 -4.92
CA ASN A 150 -35.02 0.76 -3.83
C ASN A 150 -34.73 1.90 -2.83
N PHE A 151 -35.28 3.08 -3.11
CA PHE A 151 -35.30 4.28 -2.27
C PHE A 151 -36.31 4.18 -1.10
N ARG A 152 -36.32 3.09 -0.34
CA ARG A 152 -36.96 3.08 1.00
C ARG A 152 -35.87 3.11 2.06
N ARG A 153 -36.06 3.98 3.07
CA ARG A 153 -35.20 4.21 4.25
C ARG A 153 -34.99 2.91 5.05
N ARG A 154 -34.21 1.97 4.52
CA ARG A 154 -33.72 0.81 5.25
C ARG A 154 -32.30 1.11 5.71
N THR A 155 -32.08 0.93 7.00
CA THR A 155 -30.77 0.84 7.61
C THR A 155 -29.89 -0.09 6.78
N PRO A 156 -28.58 0.23 6.61
CA PRO A 156 -27.67 -0.67 5.91
C PRO A 156 -27.75 -2.05 6.57
N ARG A 157 -28.14 -3.07 5.80
CA ARG A 157 -28.22 -4.44 6.32
C ARG A 157 -26.79 -4.97 6.44
N LEU A 158 -26.24 -4.95 7.64
CA LEU A 158 -25.08 -5.76 7.99
C LEU A 158 -25.53 -7.22 8.02
N ASN A 159 -24.76 -8.13 7.41
CA ASN A 159 -25.12 -9.55 7.44
C ASN A 159 -24.90 -10.06 8.87
N HIS A 160 -25.82 -10.89 9.39
CA HIS A 160 -25.68 -11.44 10.75
C HIS A 160 -24.42 -12.30 10.93
N GLY A 161 -23.84 -12.84 9.84
CA GLY A 161 -22.57 -13.55 9.85
C GLY A 161 -21.32 -12.67 9.73
N ASP A 162 -21.45 -11.35 9.59
CA ASP A 162 -20.29 -10.46 9.57
C ASP A 162 -19.70 -10.34 10.99
N GLY A 163 -18.41 -10.69 11.14
CA GLY A 163 -17.60 -10.36 12.30
C GLY A 163 -17.51 -8.84 12.53
N THR A 164 -17.07 -8.43 13.71
CA THR A 164 -16.94 -7.01 14.08
C THR A 164 -15.99 -6.27 13.14
N ASN A 165 -14.92 -6.93 12.67
CA ASN A 165 -13.98 -6.34 11.71
C ASN A 165 -14.67 -5.96 10.40
N LEU A 166 -15.41 -6.87 9.78
CA LEU A 166 -16.12 -6.60 8.53
C LEU A 166 -17.19 -5.53 8.68
N LYS A 167 -17.91 -5.51 9.81
CA LYS A 167 -18.90 -4.47 10.09
C LYS A 167 -18.25 -3.09 10.12
N ARG A 168 -17.11 -2.94 10.82
CA ARG A 168 -16.34 -1.69 10.88
C ARG A 168 -15.84 -1.27 9.51
N ILE A 169 -15.21 -2.19 8.75
CA ILE A 169 -14.71 -1.90 7.41
C ILE A 169 -15.83 -1.40 6.49
N LYS A 170 -16.98 -2.08 6.51
CA LYS A 170 -18.16 -1.70 5.71
C LYS A 170 -18.64 -0.30 6.06
N VAL A 171 -18.72 0.01 7.36
CA VAL A 171 -19.18 1.30 7.87
C VAL A 171 -18.16 2.41 7.66
N GLU A 172 -16.86 2.17 7.74
CA GLU A 172 -15.86 3.24 7.63
C GLU A 172 -15.45 3.50 6.18
N TYR A 173 -15.23 2.45 5.40
CA TYR A 173 -14.61 2.55 4.08
C TYR A 173 -15.59 2.34 2.93
N LEU A 174 -16.67 1.57 3.12
CA LEU A 174 -17.50 1.05 2.03
C LEU A 174 -18.96 1.56 2.01
N ARG A 175 -19.29 2.61 2.78
CA ARG A 175 -20.67 3.17 2.86
C ARG A 175 -21.30 3.46 1.50
N SER A 176 -20.52 3.98 0.57
CA SER A 176 -20.98 4.42 -0.75
C SER A 176 -20.58 3.47 -1.88
N TYR A 177 -20.15 2.25 -1.56
CA TYR A 177 -19.64 1.30 -2.55
C TYR A 177 -20.41 -0.01 -2.49
N ARG A 178 -20.69 -0.59 -3.67
CA ARG A 178 -21.35 -1.88 -3.76
C ARG A 178 -20.41 -3.03 -3.38
N ARG A 179 -19.11 -2.87 -3.64
CA ARG A 179 -18.09 -3.90 -3.39
C ARG A 179 -16.88 -3.31 -2.68
N GLY A 180 -16.29 -4.13 -1.82
CA GLY A 180 -14.99 -3.91 -1.22
C GLY A 180 -14.03 -5.04 -1.55
N ALA A 181 -12.74 -4.76 -1.40
CA ALA A 181 -11.68 -5.74 -1.47
C ALA A 181 -10.71 -5.52 -0.31
N LEU A 182 -10.35 -6.60 0.37
CA LEU A 182 -9.22 -6.65 1.29
C LEU A 182 -8.04 -7.22 0.52
N LEU A 183 -6.90 -6.53 0.57
CA LEU A 183 -5.69 -6.94 -0.13
C LEU A 183 -4.55 -7.20 0.86
N GLN A 184 -3.76 -8.23 0.59
CA GLN A 184 -2.46 -8.45 1.21
C GLN A 184 -1.37 -8.46 0.14
N PRO A 185 -0.20 -7.84 0.41
CA PRO A 185 0.96 -8.02 -0.44
C PRO A 185 1.33 -9.50 -0.50
N VAL A 186 1.76 -9.95 -1.68
CA VAL A 186 2.25 -11.31 -1.88
C VAL A 186 3.75 -11.32 -1.58
N HIS A 187 4.21 -12.32 -0.83
CA HIS A 187 5.63 -12.54 -0.61
C HIS A 187 6.27 -13.07 -1.88
N ASP A 188 7.39 -12.47 -2.29
CA ASP A 188 8.15 -12.87 -3.47
C ASP A 188 9.66 -12.88 -3.18
N PRO A 189 10.17 -13.92 -2.49
CA PRO A 189 11.59 -14.07 -2.25
C PRO A 189 12.27 -14.77 -3.43
N ILE A 190 12.38 -14.11 -4.59
CA ILE A 190 13.23 -14.46 -5.77
C ILE A 190 13.01 -15.86 -6.41
N ASN A 191 12.40 -16.86 -5.74
CA ASN A 191 12.28 -18.25 -6.20
C ASN A 191 11.08 -19.03 -5.61
N ASP A 192 10.15 -18.39 -4.89
CA ASP A 192 8.97 -19.08 -4.35
C ASP A 192 7.72 -18.77 -5.17
N THR A 193 7.30 -19.75 -5.98
CA THR A 193 6.10 -19.66 -6.84
C THR A 193 4.79 -19.83 -6.07
N SER A 194 4.84 -20.19 -4.78
CA SER A 194 3.65 -20.42 -3.95
C SER A 194 3.17 -19.20 -3.17
N GLY A 195 3.90 -18.07 -3.26
CA GLY A 195 3.53 -16.70 -2.87
C GLY A 195 2.45 -16.58 -1.78
N GLY A 196 2.84 -16.77 -0.52
CA GLY A 196 1.98 -16.51 0.64
C GLY A 196 1.83 -15.00 0.96
N PRO A 197 1.06 -14.64 1.99
CA PRO A 197 0.95 -13.25 2.44
C PRO A 197 2.30 -12.75 2.96
N ALA A 198 2.72 -11.56 2.52
CA ALA A 198 3.85 -10.86 3.13
C ALA A 198 3.37 -10.02 4.32
N PRO A 199 3.79 -10.34 5.56
CA PRO A 199 3.36 -9.60 6.74
C PRO A 199 3.98 -8.20 6.75
N TYR A 200 3.22 -7.24 7.29
CA TYR A 200 3.74 -5.92 7.61
C TYR A 200 4.76 -6.03 8.75
N ARG A 201 5.88 -5.30 8.65
CA ARG A 201 7.03 -5.42 9.57
C ARG A 201 7.10 -4.34 10.66
N GLY A 202 6.17 -3.39 10.66
CA GLY A 202 6.09 -2.37 11.71
C GLY A 202 5.28 -2.84 12.92
N ASP A 203 5.08 -1.93 13.86
CA ASP A 203 4.33 -2.18 15.10
C ASP A 203 2.84 -2.37 14.82
N ILE A 204 2.38 -3.62 14.90
CA ILE A 204 0.99 -4.06 14.77
C ILE A 204 0.72 -5.21 15.73
N ARG A 205 -0.52 -5.31 16.20
CA ARG A 205 -1.01 -6.47 16.96
C ARG A 205 -1.66 -7.50 16.06
N GLY A 206 -2.25 -7.06 14.95
CA GLY A 206 -3.03 -7.90 14.05
C GLY A 206 -2.40 -8.17 12.68
N THR A 207 -3.26 -8.32 11.68
CA THR A 207 -2.86 -8.39 10.28
C THR A 207 -3.24 -7.09 9.57
N LEU A 208 -2.27 -6.37 9.00
CA LEU A 208 -2.55 -5.16 8.23
C LEU A 208 -3.07 -5.51 6.83
N LEU A 209 -4.25 -5.02 6.49
CA LEU A 209 -4.92 -5.23 5.21
C LEU A 209 -5.13 -3.91 4.49
N ALA A 210 -4.97 -3.87 3.17
CA ALA A 210 -5.40 -2.72 2.39
C ALA A 210 -6.89 -2.85 2.09
N VAL A 211 -7.64 -1.78 2.30
CA VAL A 211 -9.06 -1.71 1.97
C VAL A 211 -9.22 -0.96 0.67
N CYS A 212 -9.85 -1.59 -0.30
CA CYS A 212 -10.22 -1.00 -1.58
C CYS A 212 -11.72 -1.10 -1.83
N ALA A 213 -12.22 -0.27 -2.74
CA ALA A 213 -13.64 -0.21 -3.05
C ALA A 213 -13.91 -0.09 -4.55
N SER A 214 -15.04 -0.63 -5.01
CA SER A 214 -15.48 -0.57 -6.40
C SER A 214 -17.01 -0.64 -6.48
N ASN A 215 -17.58 -0.11 -7.57
CA ASN A 215 -19.00 -0.24 -7.90
C ASN A 215 -19.27 -1.19 -9.09
N ASP A 216 -18.21 -1.78 -9.64
CA ASP A 216 -18.20 -2.52 -10.90
C ASP A 216 -17.31 -3.77 -10.84
N HIS A 217 -17.10 -4.34 -9.65
CA HIS A 217 -16.25 -5.52 -9.43
C HIS A 217 -14.82 -5.35 -9.95
N GLY A 218 -14.25 -4.16 -9.76
CA GLY A 218 -12.87 -3.84 -10.14
C GLY A 218 -12.65 -3.67 -11.65
N LYS A 219 -13.69 -3.70 -12.49
CA LYS A 219 -13.56 -3.58 -13.96
C LYS A 219 -12.83 -2.30 -14.38
N ASN A 220 -13.11 -1.17 -13.74
CA ASN A 220 -12.39 0.10 -13.95
C ASN A 220 -11.31 0.36 -12.89
N GLY A 221 -10.85 -0.69 -12.21
CA GLY A 221 -9.91 -0.63 -11.11
C GLY A 221 -10.57 -0.47 -9.73
N TRP A 222 -9.75 -0.71 -8.72
CA TRP A 222 -10.11 -0.67 -7.31
C TRP A 222 -9.62 0.63 -6.68
N ARG A 223 -10.54 1.38 -6.09
CA ARG A 223 -10.22 2.62 -5.38
C ARG A 223 -9.58 2.30 -4.04
N TRP A 224 -8.34 2.73 -3.81
CA TRP A 224 -7.74 2.66 -2.47
C TRP A 224 -8.55 3.50 -1.47
N LYS A 225 -8.81 2.92 -0.29
CA LYS A 225 -9.58 3.54 0.78
C LYS A 225 -8.74 3.75 2.05
N GLY A 226 -7.78 2.88 2.32
CA GLY A 226 -6.90 2.97 3.49
C GLY A 226 -6.29 1.61 3.80
N VAL A 227 -5.68 1.53 4.98
CA VAL A 227 -5.27 0.27 5.59
C VAL A 227 -6.09 0.04 6.85
N TYR A 228 -6.32 -1.22 7.19
CA TYR A 228 -7.07 -1.65 8.35
C TYR A 228 -6.32 -2.78 9.05
N GLU A 229 -6.12 -2.66 10.36
CA GLU A 229 -5.54 -3.72 11.17
C GLU A 229 -6.62 -4.67 11.63
N TRP A 230 -6.54 -5.92 11.16
CA TRP A 230 -7.47 -6.97 11.47
C TRP A 230 -7.22 -7.52 12.88
N ASP A 231 -8.23 -7.42 13.75
CA ASP A 231 -8.18 -7.99 15.10
C ASP A 231 -8.04 -9.53 15.05
N MET A 232 -6.99 -10.06 15.69
CA MET A 232 -6.69 -11.50 15.72
C MET A 232 -7.69 -12.33 16.53
N ALA A 233 -8.54 -11.68 17.35
CA ALA A 233 -9.65 -12.36 18.00
C ALA A 233 -10.67 -12.91 17.00
N GLU A 234 -10.69 -12.41 15.76
CA GLU A 234 -11.54 -12.92 14.69
C GLU A 234 -10.70 -13.61 13.60
N PRO A 235 -11.14 -14.77 13.07
CA PRO A 235 -10.44 -15.43 11.99
C PRO A 235 -10.38 -14.54 10.75
N LEU A 236 -9.22 -14.50 10.10
CA LEU A 236 -9.07 -13.83 8.82
C LEU A 236 -10.04 -14.44 7.78
N PRO A 237 -10.62 -13.62 6.90
CA PRO A 237 -11.44 -14.15 5.82
C PRO A 237 -10.55 -14.89 4.82
N ARG A 238 -11.16 -15.77 4.01
CA ARG A 238 -10.41 -16.52 3.00
C ARG A 238 -9.97 -15.59 1.87
N PHE A 239 -8.66 -15.54 1.64
CA PHE A 239 -8.08 -14.89 0.47
C PHE A 239 -7.97 -15.89 -0.68
N SER A 240 -8.30 -15.44 -1.89
CA SER A 240 -8.01 -16.22 -3.10
C SER A 240 -6.51 -16.19 -3.41
N GLN A 241 -6.09 -17.02 -4.37
CA GLN A 241 -4.78 -16.91 -4.99
C GLN A 241 -4.48 -15.48 -5.47
N ALA A 242 -3.19 -15.18 -5.59
CA ALA A 242 -2.71 -13.90 -6.08
C ALA A 242 -3.34 -13.57 -7.44
N LYS A 243 -3.82 -12.34 -7.57
CA LYS A 243 -4.41 -11.82 -8.81
C LYS A 243 -3.83 -10.45 -9.12
N GLU A 244 -3.69 -10.18 -10.40
CA GLU A 244 -3.38 -8.84 -10.88
C GLU A 244 -4.55 -7.89 -10.63
N ILE A 245 -4.28 -6.77 -9.99
CA ILE A 245 -5.25 -5.77 -9.56
C ILE A 245 -4.76 -4.37 -9.95
N LEU A 246 -5.63 -3.61 -10.62
CA LEU A 246 -5.41 -2.20 -10.90
C LEU A 246 -5.95 -1.35 -9.74
N LEU A 247 -5.08 -0.59 -9.08
CA LEU A 247 -5.46 0.40 -8.08
C LEU A 247 -5.57 1.79 -8.70
N VAL A 248 -6.65 2.54 -8.38
CA VAL A 248 -6.98 3.85 -9.01
C VAL A 248 -7.33 4.98 -8.04
#